data_AF-A0A524F2M6-F1
#
_entry.id   AF-A0A524F2M6-F1
#
_cell.length_a   1.000
_cell.length_b   1.000
_cell.length_c   1.000
_cell.angle_alpha   90.00
_cell.angle_beta   90.00
_cell.angle_gamma   90.00
#
_symmetry.space_group_name_H-M   'P 1'
#
loop_
_entity.id
_entity.type
_entity.pdbx_description
1 polymer ?
#
loop_
_entity_poly.entity_id
_entity_poly.type
_entity_poly.pdbx_seq_one_letter_code
_entity_poly.pdbx_strand_id
1 'polypeptide(L)'
;MNLCRLIRENFFGILQVIGAIIITLVYQFIIPLSWFPLDNFMRPSVEHGDLGTNIIIFTISQWYFSFSVVWFFKRDNKFINNFLIYSIPPLYSMLILEFFGFGLYYDYIHLIPLIVAFVIIFTQLETLKPKFVTINIIVSCIWIYLAYFWRVAYYDDSINFLTFKLVIICIVDLIIAFIIAKLQKKVYLKEIT
;
A
#
# COMPACT_ATOMS: atom_id res chain seq x y z
N MET A 1 -2.87 24.46 19.98
CA MET A 1 -3.57 23.42 19.18
C MET A 1 -4.74 22.91 20.02
N ASN A 2 -5.97 23.00 19.51
CA ASN A 2 -7.20 22.81 20.32
C ASN A 2 -7.44 21.31 20.63
N LEU A 3 -7.62 20.93 21.90
CA LEU A 3 -7.78 19.52 22.34
C LEU A 3 -8.89 18.78 21.56
N CYS A 4 -10.02 19.46 21.32
CA CYS A 4 -11.12 18.92 20.53
C CYS A 4 -10.75 18.59 19.08
N ARG A 5 -9.82 19.33 18.48
CA ARG A 5 -9.33 19.07 17.11
C ARG A 5 -8.45 17.81 17.10
N LEU A 6 -7.57 17.66 18.09
CA LEU A 6 -6.71 16.48 18.22
C LEU A 6 -7.55 15.21 18.43
N ILE A 7 -8.54 15.25 19.32
CA ILE A 7 -9.44 14.12 19.58
C ILE A 7 -10.20 13.74 18.31
N ARG A 8 -10.75 14.73 17.59
CA ARG A 8 -11.46 14.50 16.34
C ARG A 8 -10.56 13.91 15.26
N GLU A 9 -9.35 14.45 15.10
CA GLU A 9 -8.37 13.94 14.13
C GLU A 9 -8.00 12.48 14.39
N ASN A 10 -7.75 12.14 15.65
CA ASN A 10 -7.42 10.78 16.07
C ASN A 10 -8.62 9.82 15.93
N PHE A 11 -9.83 10.26 16.27
CA PHE A 11 -11.04 9.46 16.16
C PHE A 11 -11.28 8.96 14.74
N PHE A 12 -11.22 9.86 13.75
CA PHE A 12 -11.39 9.46 12.35
C PHE A 12 -10.24 8.57 11.85
N GLY A 13 -9.01 8.80 12.33
CA GLY A 13 -7.89 7.92 12.01
C GLY A 13 -8.11 6.50 12.52
N ILE A 14 -8.62 6.36 13.75
CA ILE A 14 -8.99 5.05 14.34
C ILE A 14 -10.10 4.39 13.52
N LEU A 15 -11.15 5.13 13.13
CA LEU A 15 -12.22 4.58 12.28
C LEU A 15 -11.71 4.10 10.92
N GLN A 16 -10.77 4.81 10.29
CA GLN A 16 -10.16 4.36 9.04
C GLN A 16 -9.35 3.08 9.23
N VAL A 17 -8.58 2.95 10.32
CA VAL A 17 -7.86 1.70 10.64
C VAL A 17 -8.83 0.55 10.90
N ILE A 18 -9.89 0.76 11.69
CA ILE A 18 -10.93 -0.25 11.95
C ILE A 18 -11.60 -0.67 10.64
N GLY A 19 -11.98 0.29 9.79
CA GLY A 19 -12.57 0.00 8.49
C GLY A 19 -11.62 -0.79 7.58
N ALA A 20 -10.33 -0.45 7.57
CA ALA A 20 -9.33 -1.19 6.79
C ALA A 20 -9.17 -2.63 7.30
N ILE A 21 -9.16 -2.83 8.62
CA ILE A 21 -9.15 -4.17 9.22
C ILE A 21 -10.38 -4.96 8.79
N ILE A 22 -11.59 -4.38 8.89
CA ILE A 22 -12.83 -5.05 8.49
C ILE A 22 -12.76 -5.48 7.02
N ILE A 23 -12.36 -4.58 6.12
CA ILE A 23 -12.21 -4.90 4.69
C ILE A 23 -11.22 -6.04 4.50
N THR A 24 -10.03 -5.97 5.12
CA THR A 24 -9.03 -7.03 5.03
C THR A 24 -9.54 -8.38 5.55
N LEU A 25 -10.32 -8.40 6.65
CA LEU A 25 -10.93 -9.62 7.17
C LEU A 25 -12.01 -10.18 6.23
N VAL A 26 -12.80 -9.32 5.59
CA VAL A 26 -13.78 -9.71 4.57
C VAL A 26 -13.07 -10.41 3.41
N TYR A 27 -11.97 -9.83 2.91
CA TYR A 27 -11.18 -10.47 1.86
C TYR A 27 -10.59 -11.81 2.31
N GLN A 28 -10.11 -11.91 3.55
CA GLN A 28 -9.51 -13.14 4.06
C GLN A 28 -10.52 -14.28 4.30
N PHE A 29 -11.74 -13.97 4.75
CA PHE A 29 -12.67 -14.98 5.26
C PHE A 29 -13.97 -15.14 4.47
N ILE A 30 -14.35 -14.14 3.66
CA ILE A 30 -15.63 -14.15 2.93
C ILE A 30 -15.41 -14.41 1.44
N ILE A 31 -14.27 -14.01 0.88
CA ILE A 31 -13.94 -14.25 -0.53
C ILE A 31 -13.17 -15.59 -0.61
N PRO A 32 -13.76 -16.65 -1.19
CA PRO A 32 -13.24 -18.01 -1.03
C PRO A 32 -12.07 -18.34 -1.97
N LEU A 33 -12.10 -17.85 -3.20
CA LEU A 33 -11.06 -18.14 -4.19
C LEU A 33 -9.85 -17.24 -3.98
N SER A 34 -8.64 -17.75 -4.27
CA SER A 34 -7.45 -16.92 -4.37
C SER A 34 -7.68 -15.80 -5.38
N TRP A 35 -8.13 -14.64 -4.91
CA TRP A 35 -8.38 -13.46 -5.74
C TRP A 35 -7.10 -12.85 -6.29
N PHE A 36 -5.95 -13.30 -5.79
CA PHE A 36 -4.63 -12.92 -6.26
C PHE A 36 -4.47 -13.49 -7.66
N PRO A 37 -4.49 -12.67 -8.72
CA PRO A 37 -4.56 -13.18 -10.09
C PRO A 37 -3.41 -14.12 -10.42
N LEU A 38 -2.24 -13.88 -9.82
CA LEU A 38 -1.07 -14.74 -9.97
C LEU A 38 -1.24 -16.12 -9.31
N ASP A 39 -1.84 -16.20 -8.12
CA ASP A 39 -2.09 -17.49 -7.45
C ASP A 39 -3.14 -18.29 -8.21
N ASN A 40 -4.20 -17.63 -8.71
CA ASN A 40 -5.20 -18.27 -9.55
C ASN A 40 -4.62 -18.70 -10.91
N PHE A 41 -3.73 -17.90 -11.51
CA PHE A 41 -3.07 -18.26 -12.77
C PHE A 41 -2.13 -19.46 -12.60
N MET A 42 -1.32 -19.47 -11.53
CA MET A 42 -0.38 -20.57 -11.27
C MET A 42 -1.07 -21.80 -10.69
N ARG A 43 -2.17 -21.63 -9.94
CA ARG A 43 -2.88 -22.68 -9.20
C ARG A 43 -4.40 -22.39 -9.17
N PRO A 44 -5.13 -22.65 -10.28
CA PRO A 44 -6.51 -22.22 -10.49
C PRO A 44 -7.58 -22.84 -9.58
N SER A 45 -7.19 -23.76 -8.70
CA SER A 45 -8.09 -24.48 -7.79
C SER A 45 -7.72 -24.29 -6.32
N VAL A 46 -6.98 -23.24 -6.01
CA VAL A 46 -6.42 -23.01 -4.68
C VAL A 46 -7.15 -21.86 -3.99
N GLU A 47 -7.66 -22.16 -2.79
CA GLU A 47 -8.44 -21.25 -1.94
C GLU A 47 -7.54 -20.46 -0.99
N HIS A 48 -8.08 -19.37 -0.44
CA HIS A 48 -7.35 -18.59 0.54
C HIS A 48 -7.10 -19.35 1.84
N GLY A 49 -5.83 -19.48 2.22
CA GLY A 49 -5.44 -20.20 3.43
C GLY A 49 -5.15 -21.69 3.20
N ASP A 50 -5.26 -22.16 1.95
CA ASP A 50 -4.75 -23.48 1.57
C ASP A 50 -3.24 -23.58 1.83
N LEU A 51 -2.76 -24.79 2.11
CA LEU A 51 -1.36 -25.05 2.37
C LEU A 51 -0.52 -24.63 1.16
N GLY A 52 0.43 -23.71 1.36
CA GLY A 52 1.23 -23.19 0.26
C GLY A 52 0.58 -22.03 -0.50
N THR A 53 -0.41 -21.35 0.07
CA THR A 53 -0.91 -20.03 -0.40
C THR A 53 -0.47 -18.85 0.44
N ASN A 54 -0.57 -17.66 -0.13
CA ASN A 54 -0.45 -16.43 0.64
C ASN A 54 -1.72 -16.22 1.50
N ILE A 55 -1.52 -15.89 2.77
CA ILE A 55 -2.57 -15.38 3.65
C ILE A 55 -2.71 -13.88 3.36
N ILE A 56 -3.86 -13.49 2.80
CA ILE A 56 -4.10 -12.16 2.24
C ILE A 56 -3.87 -11.05 3.27
N ILE A 57 -4.30 -11.24 4.52
CA ILE A 57 -4.12 -10.24 5.58
C ILE A 57 -2.65 -9.94 5.88
N PHE A 58 -1.71 -10.79 5.45
CA PHE A 58 -0.27 -10.52 5.56
C PHE A 58 0.34 -9.91 4.29
N THR A 59 -0.44 -9.73 3.23
CA THR A 59 0.01 -9.06 2.00
C THR A 59 -0.13 -7.53 2.10
N ILE A 60 0.86 -6.79 1.63
CA ILE A 60 0.87 -5.31 1.67
C ILE A 60 -0.18 -4.75 0.71
N SER A 61 -0.37 -5.39 -0.45
CA SER A 61 -1.36 -4.99 -1.45
C SER A 61 -2.78 -4.97 -0.87
N GLN A 62 -3.14 -5.96 -0.03
CA GLN A 62 -4.43 -5.95 0.67
C GLN A 62 -4.58 -4.75 1.60
N TRP A 63 -3.60 -4.46 2.45
CA TRP A 63 -3.68 -3.32 3.36
C TRP A 63 -3.78 -2.01 2.59
N TYR A 64 -3.05 -1.91 1.49
CA TYR A 64 -3.08 -0.76 0.62
C TYR A 64 -4.44 -0.55 -0.04
N PHE A 65 -5.06 -1.62 -0.53
CA PHE A 65 -6.44 -1.62 -1.01
C PHE A 65 -7.41 -1.18 0.09
N SER A 66 -7.38 -1.84 1.24
CA SER A 66 -8.25 -1.55 2.38
C SER A 66 -8.13 -0.09 2.82
N PHE A 67 -6.91 0.44 2.92
CA PHE A 67 -6.66 1.84 3.26
C PHE A 67 -7.11 2.82 2.17
N SER A 68 -7.06 2.43 0.90
CA SER A 68 -7.54 3.25 -0.22
C SER A 68 -9.06 3.35 -0.27
N VAL A 69 -9.77 2.29 0.13
CA VAL A 69 -11.24 2.32 0.24
C VAL A 69 -11.67 3.23 1.40
N VAL A 70 -11.09 3.06 2.60
CA VAL A 70 -11.45 3.90 3.77
C VAL A 70 -10.92 5.33 3.69
N TRP A 71 -9.98 5.60 2.78
CA TRP A 71 -9.50 6.96 2.50
C TRP A 71 -10.66 7.91 2.15
N PHE A 72 -11.69 7.41 1.46
CA PHE A 72 -12.87 8.21 1.10
C PHE A 72 -13.67 8.73 2.31
N PHE A 73 -13.55 8.12 3.49
CA PHE A 73 -14.20 8.60 4.71
C PHE A 73 -13.54 9.88 5.26
N LYS A 74 -12.23 10.02 5.09
CA LYS A 74 -11.48 11.21 5.51
C LYS A 74 -10.19 11.39 4.69
N ARG A 75 -10.24 12.32 3.75
CA ARG A 75 -9.21 12.52 2.71
C ARG A 75 -8.00 13.34 3.17
N ASP A 76 -8.14 14.13 4.24
CA ASP A 76 -7.10 15.01 4.80
C ASP A 76 -6.25 14.33 5.88
N ASN A 77 -6.38 13.01 6.05
CA ASN A 77 -5.60 12.28 7.04
C ASN A 77 -4.15 12.09 6.57
N LYS A 78 -3.25 12.93 7.11
CA LYS A 78 -1.81 12.88 6.83
C LYS A 78 -1.20 11.48 6.99
N PHE A 79 -1.60 10.68 7.97
CA PHE A 79 -0.98 9.38 8.20
C PHE A 79 -1.34 8.39 7.09
N ILE A 80 -2.63 8.32 6.74
CA ILE A 80 -3.13 7.49 5.66
C ILE A 80 -2.58 7.98 4.32
N ASN A 81 -2.57 9.29 4.05
CA ASN A 81 -2.04 9.82 2.80
C ASN A 81 -0.55 9.49 2.61
N ASN A 82 0.27 9.61 3.66
CA ASN A 82 1.69 9.26 3.57
C ASN A 82 1.89 7.74 3.41
N PHE A 83 1.16 6.91 4.16
CA PHE A 83 1.17 5.46 3.95
C PHE A 83 0.77 5.08 2.53
N LEU A 84 -0.30 5.71 2.00
CA LEU A 84 -0.81 5.45 0.67
C LEU A 84 0.14 5.94 -0.44
N ILE A 85 0.95 6.95 -0.22
CA ILE A 85 1.90 7.40 -1.24
C ILE A 85 3.20 6.61 -1.23
N TYR A 86 3.74 6.32 -0.04
CA TYR A 86 5.00 5.59 0.06
C TYR A 86 4.83 4.07 -0.05
N SER A 87 3.59 3.56 -0.17
CA SER A 87 3.37 2.14 -0.47
C SER A 87 3.05 1.90 -1.95
N ILE A 88 3.19 2.93 -2.80
CA ILE A 88 3.04 2.84 -4.25
C ILE A 88 4.12 1.96 -4.91
N PRO A 89 5.41 2.02 -4.55
CA PRO A 89 6.42 1.26 -5.28
C PRO A 89 6.27 -0.27 -5.22
N PRO A 90 5.96 -0.87 -4.05
CA PRO A 90 5.57 -2.28 -4.00
C PRO A 90 4.45 -2.60 -5.00
N LEU A 91 3.45 -1.72 -5.11
CA LEU A 91 2.33 -1.86 -6.02
C LEU A 91 2.74 -1.85 -7.49
N TYR A 92 3.56 -0.88 -7.91
CA TYR A 92 4.01 -0.80 -9.30
C TYR A 92 4.84 -2.00 -9.69
N SER A 93 5.66 -2.52 -8.77
CA SER A 93 6.46 -3.72 -9.05
C SER A 93 5.58 -4.93 -9.34
N MET A 94 4.47 -5.08 -8.61
CA MET A 94 3.48 -6.13 -8.85
C MET A 94 2.70 -5.90 -10.14
N LEU A 95 2.17 -4.69 -10.34
CA LEU A 95 1.44 -4.32 -11.56
C LEU A 95 2.28 -4.54 -12.82
N ILE A 96 3.56 -4.14 -12.83
CA ILE A 96 4.43 -4.33 -13.99
C ILE A 96 4.61 -5.83 -14.26
N LEU A 97 4.87 -6.62 -13.22
CA LEU A 97 5.04 -8.06 -13.35
C LEU A 97 3.76 -8.74 -13.84
N GLU A 98 2.60 -8.38 -13.29
CA GLU A 98 1.30 -8.97 -13.64
C GLU A 98 0.84 -8.58 -15.04
N PHE A 99 0.93 -7.28 -15.40
CA PHE A 99 0.48 -6.80 -16.70
C PHE A 99 1.42 -7.20 -17.83
N PHE A 100 2.73 -7.01 -17.65
CA PHE A 100 3.71 -7.25 -18.72
C PHE A 100 4.29 -8.67 -18.68
N GLY A 101 4.44 -9.26 -17.51
CA GLY A 101 4.97 -10.63 -17.36
C GLY A 101 3.91 -11.70 -17.60
N PHE A 102 2.69 -11.49 -17.09
CA PHE A 102 1.65 -12.53 -17.08
C PHE A 102 0.39 -12.19 -17.89
N GLY A 103 0.26 -10.96 -18.41
CA GLY A 103 -0.94 -10.52 -19.15
C GLY A 103 -2.21 -10.47 -18.29
N LEU A 104 -2.06 -10.31 -16.97
CA LEU A 104 -3.15 -10.33 -15.99
C LEU A 104 -3.75 -8.91 -15.86
N TYR A 105 -4.61 -8.54 -16.81
CA TYR A 105 -5.22 -7.20 -16.88
C TYR A 105 -6.38 -6.96 -15.90
N TYR A 106 -6.86 -8.01 -15.22
CA TYR A 106 -8.04 -7.96 -14.35
C TYR A 106 -7.72 -7.56 -12.90
N ASP A 107 -6.50 -7.09 -12.61
CA ASP A 107 -6.08 -6.88 -11.23
C ASP A 107 -6.55 -5.53 -10.64
N TYR A 108 -7.82 -5.50 -10.22
CA TYR A 108 -8.48 -4.31 -9.68
C TYR A 108 -7.99 -3.93 -8.27
N ILE A 109 -7.33 -4.82 -7.53
CA ILE A 109 -6.81 -4.53 -6.18
C ILE A 109 -5.76 -3.42 -6.22
N HIS A 110 -5.01 -3.35 -7.31
CA HIS A 110 -3.94 -2.40 -7.51
C HIS A 110 -4.44 -1.11 -8.19
N LEU A 111 -5.60 -1.14 -8.85
CA LEU A 111 -6.15 0.02 -9.56
C LEU A 111 -6.73 1.09 -8.62
N ILE A 112 -7.59 0.70 -7.66
CA ILE A 112 -8.18 1.67 -6.72
C ILE A 112 -7.09 2.44 -5.97
N PRO A 113 -6.07 1.78 -5.41
CA PRO A 113 -5.03 2.49 -4.70
C PRO A 113 -4.19 3.39 -5.57
N LEU A 114 -3.92 2.99 -6.82
CA LEU A 114 -3.25 3.84 -7.79
C LEU A 114 -4.05 5.13 -8.08
N ILE A 115 -5.36 5.01 -8.26
CA ILE A 115 -6.25 6.17 -8.44
C ILE A 115 -6.19 7.08 -7.21
N VAL A 116 -6.31 6.52 -6.01
CA VAL A 116 -6.25 7.28 -4.76
C VAL A 116 -4.90 7.99 -4.61
N ALA A 117 -3.80 7.31 -4.92
CA ALA A 117 -2.46 7.89 -4.93
C ALA A 117 -2.36 9.11 -5.86
N PHE A 118 -2.86 9.00 -7.11
CA PHE A 118 -2.90 10.15 -8.02
C PHE A 118 -3.72 11.30 -7.42
N VAL A 119 -4.92 11.01 -6.90
CA VAL A 119 -5.78 12.04 -6.29
C VAL A 119 -5.05 12.73 -5.12
N ILE A 120 -4.33 11.99 -4.28
CA ILE A 120 -3.55 12.55 -3.17
C ILE A 120 -2.44 13.47 -3.70
N ILE A 121 -1.67 13.05 -4.70
CA ILE A 121 -0.59 13.86 -5.28
C ILE A 121 -1.12 15.18 -5.84
N PHE A 122 -2.27 15.17 -6.52
CA PHE A 122 -2.83 16.36 -7.17
C PHE A 122 -3.63 17.26 -6.24
N THR A 123 -4.34 16.70 -5.27
CA THR A 123 -5.32 17.47 -4.47
C THR A 123 -4.98 17.59 -2.98
N GLN A 124 -4.01 16.81 -2.49
CA GLN A 124 -3.66 16.74 -1.06
C GLN A 124 -2.14 16.80 -0.86
N LEU A 125 -1.40 17.42 -1.79
CA LEU A 125 0.07 17.48 -1.79
C LEU A 125 0.64 18.03 -0.48
N GLU A 126 0.00 19.03 0.12
CA GLU A 126 0.38 19.63 1.42
C GLU A 126 0.34 18.68 2.62
N THR A 127 -0.46 17.61 2.52
CA THR A 127 -0.58 16.59 3.58
C THR A 127 0.61 15.63 3.58
N LEU A 128 1.33 15.54 2.46
CA LEU A 128 2.48 14.67 2.28
C LEU A 128 3.71 15.24 2.97
N LYS A 129 4.49 14.37 3.59
CA LYS A 129 5.64 14.75 4.39
C LYS A 129 6.78 13.80 4.07
N PRO A 130 7.80 14.25 3.30
CA PRO A 130 8.93 13.42 2.87
C PRO A 130 9.58 12.60 3.98
N LYS A 131 9.62 13.11 5.21
CA LYS A 131 10.15 12.38 6.37
C LYS A 131 9.45 11.07 6.72
N PHE A 132 8.21 10.85 6.26
CA PHE A 132 7.50 9.59 6.51
C PHE A 132 8.00 8.44 5.61
N VAL A 133 8.76 8.73 4.55
CA VAL A 133 9.33 7.70 3.67
C VAL A 133 10.20 6.71 4.45
N THR A 134 11.03 7.20 5.37
CA THR A 134 11.93 6.34 6.16
C THR A 134 11.14 5.42 7.08
N ILE A 135 10.08 5.92 7.71
CA ILE A 135 9.19 5.11 8.56
C ILE A 135 8.52 4.04 7.71
N ASN A 136 8.02 4.41 6.52
CA ASN A 136 7.34 3.47 5.63
C ASN A 136 8.28 2.36 5.13
N ILE A 137 9.51 2.70 4.75
CA ILE A 137 10.55 1.74 4.36
C ILE A 137 10.81 0.75 5.50
N ILE A 138 11.04 1.23 6.72
CA ILE A 138 11.35 0.36 7.87
C ILE A 138 10.18 -0.59 8.14
N VAL A 139 8.96 -0.06 8.22
CA VAL A 139 7.76 -0.86 8.49
C VAL A 139 7.52 -1.89 7.39
N SER A 140 7.63 -1.50 6.12
CA SER A 140 7.42 -2.39 4.98
C SER A 140 8.47 -3.51 4.92
N CYS A 141 9.74 -3.19 5.16
CA CYS A 141 10.81 -4.19 5.23
C CYS A 141 10.57 -5.18 6.36
N ILE A 142 10.29 -4.71 7.58
CA ILE A 142 10.01 -5.59 8.73
C ILE A 142 8.81 -6.47 8.42
N TRP A 143 7.72 -5.88 7.92
CA TRP A 143 6.50 -6.62 7.58
C TRP A 143 6.75 -7.71 6.55
N ILE A 144 7.40 -7.38 5.42
CA ILE A 144 7.67 -8.34 4.35
C ILE A 144 8.55 -9.49 4.85
N TYR A 145 9.61 -9.19 5.61
CA TYR A 145 10.47 -10.26 6.16
C TYR A 145 9.74 -11.12 7.18
N LEU A 146 8.93 -10.54 8.08
CA LEU A 146 8.11 -11.32 9.01
C LEU A 146 7.15 -12.24 8.26
N ALA A 147 6.47 -11.71 7.24
CA ALA A 147 5.54 -12.48 6.43
C ALA A 147 6.23 -13.63 5.68
N TYR A 148 7.44 -13.37 5.16
CA TYR A 148 8.30 -14.36 4.51
C TYR A 148 8.74 -15.47 5.46
N PHE A 149 9.35 -15.13 6.61
CA PHE A 149 9.91 -16.11 7.54
C PHE A 149 8.85 -16.92 8.28
N TRP A 150 7.68 -16.34 8.56
CA TRP A 150 6.54 -17.10 9.08
C TRP A 150 5.81 -17.92 8.01
N ARG A 151 6.24 -17.83 6.74
CA ARG A 151 5.63 -18.52 5.61
C ARG A 151 4.14 -18.22 5.46
N VAL A 152 3.76 -16.98 5.74
CA VAL A 152 2.38 -16.49 5.59
C VAL A 152 2.20 -15.70 4.31
N ALA A 153 3.25 -15.09 3.76
CA ALA A 153 3.24 -14.50 2.41
C ALA A 153 4.65 -14.42 1.79
N TYR A 154 4.75 -14.33 0.46
CA TYR A 154 5.98 -14.09 -0.32
C TYR A 154 7.07 -15.18 -0.24
N TYR A 155 6.80 -16.30 0.43
CA TYR A 155 7.79 -17.34 0.71
C TYR A 155 8.19 -18.20 -0.50
N ASP A 156 7.48 -18.05 -1.63
CA ASP A 156 7.82 -18.72 -2.88
C ASP A 156 9.02 -18.05 -3.59
N ASP A 157 9.34 -16.79 -3.25
CA ASP A 157 10.52 -16.10 -3.74
C ASP A 157 11.79 -16.61 -3.02
N SER A 158 12.94 -16.66 -3.71
CA SER A 158 14.21 -16.85 -3.00
C SER A 158 14.54 -15.62 -2.14
N ILE A 159 15.14 -15.83 -0.95
CA ILE A 159 15.51 -14.72 -0.04
C ILE A 159 16.36 -13.65 -0.71
N ASN A 160 17.27 -14.04 -1.61
CA ASN A 160 18.12 -13.11 -2.37
C ASN A 160 17.28 -12.25 -3.32
N PHE A 161 16.33 -12.86 -4.02
CA PHE A 161 15.44 -12.15 -4.93
C PHE A 161 14.48 -11.22 -4.18
N LEU A 162 13.93 -11.66 -3.05
CA LEU A 162 13.11 -10.83 -2.17
C LEU A 162 13.88 -9.61 -1.66
N THR A 163 15.11 -9.83 -1.18
CA THR A 163 16.00 -8.76 -0.70
C THR A 163 16.27 -7.75 -1.81
N PHE A 164 16.57 -8.22 -3.02
CA PHE A 164 16.80 -7.37 -4.18
C PHE A 164 15.56 -6.52 -4.54
N LYS A 165 14.36 -7.12 -4.57
CA LYS A 165 13.09 -6.39 -4.78
C LYS A 165 12.90 -5.30 -3.72
N LEU A 166 13.12 -5.63 -2.44
CA LEU A 166 13.01 -4.67 -1.34
C LEU A 166 13.97 -3.49 -1.49
N VAL A 167 15.20 -3.72 -1.93
CA VAL A 167 16.16 -2.64 -2.22
C VAL A 167 15.66 -1.73 -3.32
N ILE A 168 15.13 -2.29 -4.42
CA ILE A 168 14.54 -1.49 -5.51
C ILE A 168 13.36 -0.65 -4.98
N ILE A 169 12.46 -1.27 -4.23
CA ILE A 169 11.31 -0.59 -3.62
C ILE A 169 11.77 0.59 -2.76
N CYS A 170 12.76 0.39 -1.88
CA CYS A 170 13.33 1.44 -1.04
C CYS A 170 13.89 2.61 -1.87
N ILE A 171 14.60 2.30 -2.95
CA ILE A 171 15.17 3.33 -3.84
C ILE A 171 14.05 4.14 -4.51
N VAL A 172 13.02 3.48 -5.02
CA VAL A 172 11.88 4.15 -5.65
C VAL A 172 11.13 5.02 -4.64
N ASP A 173 10.95 4.56 -3.40
CA ASP A 173 10.34 5.34 -2.33
C ASP A 173 11.09 6.65 -2.05
N LEU A 174 12.42 6.58 -1.98
CA LEU A 174 13.26 7.76 -1.81
C LEU A 174 13.14 8.73 -3.00
N ILE A 175 13.04 8.20 -4.23
CA ILE A 175 12.81 9.02 -5.43
C ILE A 175 11.45 9.72 -5.35
N ILE A 176 10.38 9.01 -4.97
CA ILE A 176 9.04 9.58 -4.78
C ILE A 176 9.07 10.69 -3.73
N ALA A 177 9.72 10.46 -2.58
CA ALA A 177 9.86 11.45 -1.53
C ALA A 177 10.57 12.73 -2.01
N PHE A 178 11.63 12.57 -2.82
CA PHE A 178 12.33 13.69 -3.43
C PHE A 178 11.47 14.47 -4.43
N ILE A 179 10.69 13.78 -5.26
CA ILE A 179 9.75 14.40 -6.21
C ILE A 179 8.69 15.21 -5.45
N ILE A 180 8.09 14.64 -4.41
CA ILE A 180 7.10 15.33 -3.57
C ILE A 180 7.69 16.60 -2.95
N ALA A 181 8.90 16.51 -2.39
CA ALA A 181 9.58 17.67 -1.80
C ALA A 181 9.79 18.79 -2.83
N LYS A 182 10.17 18.44 -4.07
CA LYS A 182 10.31 19.40 -5.17
C LYS A 182 8.97 20.01 -5.58
N LEU A 183 7.91 19.22 -5.69
CA LEU A 183 6.57 19.70 -6.05
C LEU A 183 6.05 20.69 -5.00
N GLN A 184 6.18 20.36 -3.71
CA GLN A 184 5.78 21.23 -2.61
C GLN A 184 6.52 22.57 -2.64
N LYS A 185 7.84 22.55 -2.86
CA LYS A 185 8.64 23.78 -2.99
C LYS A 185 8.17 24.65 -4.15
N LYS A 186 7.80 24.04 -5.30
CA LYS A 186 7.31 24.76 -6.47
C LYS A 186 5.95 25.42 -6.23
N VAL A 187 5.04 24.74 -5.52
CA VAL A 187 3.73 25.31 -5.16
C VAL A 187 3.91 26.51 -4.23
N TYR A 188 4.70 26.36 -3.18
CA TYR A 188 5.00 27.45 -2.24
C TYR A 188 5.57 28.70 -2.91
N LEU A 189 6.51 28.53 -3.84
CA LEU A 189 7.09 29.67 -4.57
C LEU A 189 6.07 30.41 -5.43
N LYS A 190 5.10 29.70 -6.03
CA LYS A 190 4.04 30.31 -6.85
C LYS A 190 3.04 31.11 -6.02
N GLU A 191 2.88 30.80 -4.73
CA GLU A 191 1.95 31.53 -3.85
C GLU A 191 2.51 32.87 -3.38
N ILE A 192 3.82 33.08 -3.51
CA ILE A 192 4.53 34.28 -3.01
C ILE A 192 4.89 35.25 -4.14
N THR A 193 4.93 34.78 -5.39
CA THR A 193 5.19 35.58 -6.60
C THR A 193 3.90 36.02 -7.27
#